data_AF-A0A158NBV5-F1
#
_entry.id   AF-A0A158NBV5-F1
#
_cell.length_a   1.000
_cell.length_b   1.000
_cell.length_c   1.000
_cell.angle_alpha   90.00
_cell.angle_beta   90.00
_cell.angle_gamma   90.00
#
_symmetry.space_group_name_H-M   'P 1'
#
loop_
_entity.id
_entity.type
_entity.pdbx_description
1 polymer ?
#
loop_
_entity_poly.entity_id
_entity_poly.type
_entity_poly.pdbx_seq_one_letter_code
_entity_poly.pdbx_strand_id
1 'polypeptide(L)'
;MSQLNINTGKRGRGVASTSASSVSAMSSSTDLASLFECPVCFDYVLPPILQCQSGHLVCTNCRPKLSCCPTCRGPLGNIRNLAMEKVASNVMFPCKYSTSGCTVSLVHTEKADHEDACEFRPYSCPCPGASCKWQGSLEQVMPHLIMSHKSITTLQGEDIVFLATDINLPGAVDWVMMQSCFGHHFMLVLEKQEKYDGHQQFFAIVQLIGSRKQAENFAYRDYIGGPKYEGKEDLIDKVIIVTGANSGIGRETVLELAKRNARIIMACRDMEKCEKERRNIVLETKNKYIYCRKCDLASQESIRKFVTQFKKENDKLHVLINNAGVMRCPKSHTKEGIEMQLGVNHMGHFLLTNLLLDVLKVSAPSRIVNLTSAAHRTGQINMQDFNWENDYDAGRAYSQSKLAIILFTQELASRLKGTNVTVNAVHPGIVDTNITRHMFVYNNFFTRIFLKPFVWPFIKAPWHGAQSVLYAALDPSLTNVSGCYLDNCESKEVSEEAKNDNLAKWLWKVSEKWTKLNVMLQH
;
A
#
# COMPACT_ATOMS: atom_id res chain seq x y z
N MET A 1 -30.24 53.73 -6.34
CA MET A 1 -30.93 54.63 -5.39
C MET A 1 -30.81 54.02 -4.00
N SER A 2 -29.86 54.55 -3.22
CA SER A 2 -30.11 55.23 -1.91
C SER A 2 -30.50 54.24 -0.80
N GLN A 3 -29.52 53.77 -0.01
CA GLN A 3 -29.11 54.32 1.29
C GLN A 3 -30.18 54.21 2.39
N LEU A 4 -29.84 53.53 3.49
CA LEU A 4 -30.02 54.08 4.83
C LEU A 4 -29.08 53.39 5.84
N ASN A 5 -28.27 54.25 6.48
CA ASN A 5 -27.34 54.00 7.56
C ASN A 5 -28.07 53.63 8.86
N ILE A 6 -27.48 52.78 9.70
CA ILE A 6 -27.43 53.02 11.15
C ILE A 6 -26.01 52.80 11.64
N ASN A 7 -25.53 53.83 12.33
CA ASN A 7 -24.19 54.09 12.80
C ASN A 7 -24.21 53.93 14.33
N THR A 8 -23.34 53.11 14.92
CA THR A 8 -22.99 53.20 16.35
C THR A 8 -21.49 53.01 16.51
N GLY A 9 -20.80 54.12 16.73
CA GLY A 9 -19.34 54.17 16.80
C GLY A 9 -18.76 53.69 18.13
N LYS A 10 -17.44 53.43 18.10
CA LYS A 10 -16.54 53.70 19.23
C LYS A 10 -15.08 53.79 18.76
N ARG A 11 -14.56 55.02 18.86
CA ARG A 11 -13.19 55.45 19.20
C ARG A 11 -12.01 54.90 18.38
N GLY A 12 -11.48 55.80 17.55
CA GLY A 12 -10.20 55.64 16.86
C GLY A 12 -8.97 55.73 17.79
N ARG A 13 -7.92 55.04 17.36
CA ARG A 13 -6.51 55.39 17.61
C ARG A 13 -5.84 55.48 16.25
N GLY A 14 -5.19 56.61 16.00
CA GLY A 14 -4.54 56.94 14.74
C GLY A 14 -3.43 55.95 14.38
N VAL A 15 -3.39 55.62 13.09
CA VAL A 15 -2.29 54.90 12.46
C VAL A 15 -1.16 55.90 12.24
N ALA A 16 -0.10 55.79 13.03
CA ALA A 16 1.16 56.46 12.74
C ALA A 16 1.94 55.63 11.71
N SER A 17 2.35 56.30 10.65
CA SER A 17 3.22 55.82 9.59
C SER A 17 4.60 55.41 10.13
N THR A 18 4.97 54.13 9.98
CA THR A 18 6.33 53.63 10.21
C THR A 18 6.83 52.90 8.95
N SER A 19 7.21 53.67 7.94
CA SER A 19 7.81 53.17 6.69
C SER A 19 9.27 53.64 6.48
N ALA A 20 9.98 54.01 7.55
CA ALA A 20 11.34 54.56 7.45
C ALA A 20 12.42 53.81 8.27
N SER A 21 12.07 52.89 9.16
CA SER A 21 13.01 52.28 10.12
C SER A 21 13.51 50.88 9.76
N SER A 22 12.95 50.19 8.76
CA SER A 22 13.41 48.86 8.33
C SER A 22 14.58 48.90 7.34
N VAL A 23 14.78 50.02 6.63
CA VAL A 23 15.80 50.14 5.58
C VAL A 23 17.20 50.41 6.16
N SER A 24 17.31 51.13 7.29
CA SER A 24 18.62 51.47 7.88
C SER A 24 19.24 50.33 8.69
N ALA A 25 18.44 49.39 9.22
CA ALA A 25 18.95 48.23 9.94
C ALA A 25 19.56 47.18 8.99
N MET A 26 18.94 46.98 7.82
CA MET A 26 19.45 46.04 6.80
C MET A 26 20.81 46.50 6.22
N SER A 27 20.98 47.81 5.94
CA SER A 27 22.25 48.33 5.41
C SER A 27 23.42 48.15 6.39
N SER A 28 23.18 48.32 7.69
CA SER A 28 24.21 48.13 8.72
C SER A 28 24.66 46.68 8.87
N SER A 29 23.77 45.72 8.61
CA SER A 29 24.09 44.29 8.71
C SER A 29 24.90 43.77 7.52
N THR A 30 24.63 44.29 6.31
CA THR A 30 25.39 43.93 5.09
C THR A 30 26.81 44.45 5.14
N ASP A 31 27.02 45.66 5.66
CA ASP A 31 28.35 46.25 5.81
C ASP A 31 29.21 45.51 6.85
N LEU A 32 28.57 44.91 7.87
CA LEU A 32 29.27 44.08 8.85
C LEU A 32 29.55 42.67 8.33
N ALA A 33 28.67 42.10 7.50
CA ALA A 33 28.87 40.78 6.91
C ALA A 33 30.09 40.75 5.97
N SER A 34 30.36 41.84 5.24
CA SER A 34 31.53 41.91 4.34
C SER A 34 32.88 41.78 5.07
N LEU A 35 32.95 42.15 6.36
CA LEU A 35 34.14 41.97 7.20
C LEU A 35 34.51 40.50 7.41
N PHE A 36 33.57 39.58 7.16
CA PHE A 36 33.76 38.15 7.28
C PHE A 36 34.07 37.49 5.93
N GLU A 37 34.21 38.22 4.83
CA GLU A 37 34.49 37.58 3.54
C GLU A 37 35.88 36.94 3.48
N CYS A 38 35.92 35.68 3.05
CA CYS A 38 37.17 34.98 2.81
C CYS A 38 37.78 35.50 1.50
N PRO A 39 39.04 36.00 1.50
CA PRO A 39 39.67 36.57 0.31
C PRO A 39 39.99 35.54 -0.80
N VAL A 40 39.70 34.26 -0.58
CA VAL A 40 40.03 33.16 -1.50
C VAL A 40 38.80 32.65 -2.23
N CYS A 41 37.73 32.35 -1.50
CA CYS A 41 36.49 31.81 -2.06
C CYS A 41 35.34 32.81 -2.09
N PHE A 42 35.53 34.02 -1.53
CA PHE A 42 34.53 35.07 -1.38
C PHE A 42 33.27 34.64 -0.60
N ASP A 43 33.36 33.54 0.15
CA ASP A 43 32.32 33.08 1.07
C ASP A 43 32.62 33.59 2.48
N TYR A 44 31.62 33.61 3.36
CA TYR A 44 31.74 34.15 4.70
C TYR A 44 32.48 33.18 5.64
N VAL A 45 33.42 33.72 6.41
CA VAL A 45 34.18 33.03 7.46
C VAL A 45 33.28 32.90 8.69
N LEU A 46 32.67 31.73 8.85
CA LEU A 46 31.84 31.39 10.01
C LEU A 46 32.67 30.72 11.13
N PRO A 47 32.19 30.72 12.38
CA PRO A 47 32.88 30.05 13.48
C PRO A 47 33.16 28.55 13.22
N PRO A 48 34.33 28.04 13.64
CA PRO A 48 35.42 28.75 14.31
C PRO A 48 36.15 29.74 13.39
N ILE A 49 36.27 31.00 13.81
CA ILE A 49 36.85 32.07 12.98
C ILE A 49 38.36 32.11 13.22
N LEU A 50 39.12 31.85 12.16
CA LEU A 50 40.58 31.79 12.20
C LEU A 50 41.20 33.02 11.54
N GLN A 51 42.26 33.54 12.16
CA GLN A 51 43.02 34.67 11.65
C GLN A 51 44.51 34.36 11.48
N CYS A 52 45.20 35.15 10.67
CA CYS A 52 46.67 35.22 10.70
C CYS A 52 47.17 36.09 11.88
N GLN A 53 48.49 36.15 12.08
CA GLN A 53 49.09 37.02 13.12
C GLN A 53 48.71 38.50 12.94
N SER A 54 48.54 38.97 11.71
CA SER A 54 48.11 40.35 11.41
C SER A 54 46.58 40.57 11.45
N GLY A 55 45.77 39.58 11.83
CA GLY A 55 44.31 39.75 11.99
C GLY A 55 43.43 39.45 10.77
N HIS A 56 43.99 39.08 9.61
CA HIS A 56 43.19 38.73 8.42
C HIS A 56 42.51 37.36 8.55
N LEU A 57 41.24 37.29 8.16
CA LEU A 57 40.40 36.10 8.25
C LEU A 57 40.53 35.21 7.01
N VAL A 58 40.52 33.89 7.22
CA VAL A 58 40.46 32.88 6.15
C VAL A 58 39.55 31.75 6.59
N CYS A 59 38.63 31.32 5.72
CA CYS A 59 37.69 30.26 6.06
C CYS A 59 38.39 28.91 6.27
N THR A 60 37.75 28.05 7.04
CA THR A 60 38.24 26.71 7.39
C THR A 60 38.47 25.81 6.17
N ASN A 61 37.73 26.02 5.07
CA ASN A 61 37.87 25.24 3.83
C ASN A 61 39.07 25.65 2.97
N CYS A 62 39.41 26.95 2.95
CA CYS A 62 40.52 27.47 2.16
C CYS A 62 41.84 27.34 2.90
N ARG A 63 41.83 27.51 4.22
CA ARG A 63 43.03 27.56 5.06
C ARG A 63 43.99 26.37 4.88
N PRO A 64 43.55 25.09 4.82
CA PRO A 64 44.47 23.95 4.64
C PRO A 64 45.19 23.95 3.28
N LYS A 65 44.69 24.72 2.30
CA LYS A 65 45.23 24.80 0.94
C LYS A 65 46.28 25.91 0.79
N LEU A 66 46.58 26.64 1.86
CA LEU A 66 47.41 27.84 1.83
C LEU A 66 48.64 27.68 2.72
N SER A 67 49.79 28.12 2.22
CA SER A 67 51.05 28.17 2.98
C SER A 67 51.25 29.49 3.73
N CYS A 68 50.67 30.60 3.25
CA CYS A 68 50.75 31.92 3.86
C CYS A 68 49.44 32.70 3.71
N CYS A 69 49.28 33.78 4.49
CA CYS A 69 48.08 34.61 4.44
C CYS A 69 47.94 35.27 3.06
N PRO A 70 46.79 35.14 2.38
CA PRO A 70 46.61 35.70 1.04
C PRO A 70 46.65 37.25 1.02
N THR A 71 46.35 37.89 2.16
CA THR A 71 46.30 39.35 2.27
C THR A 71 47.65 39.96 2.64
N CYS A 72 48.31 39.48 3.72
CA CYS A 72 49.58 40.07 4.19
C CYS A 72 50.82 39.21 3.93
N ARG A 73 50.67 38.01 3.33
CA ARG A 73 51.75 37.03 3.10
C ARG A 73 52.45 36.53 4.37
N GLY A 74 51.93 36.85 5.56
CA GLY A 74 52.44 36.38 6.85
C GLY A 74 52.07 34.92 7.16
N PRO A 75 52.61 34.35 8.26
CA PRO A 75 52.35 32.96 8.63
C PRO A 75 50.89 32.73 9.06
N LEU A 76 50.31 31.64 8.56
CA LEU A 76 48.99 31.17 8.97
C LEU A 76 49.11 30.33 10.25
N GLY A 77 49.16 30.97 11.43
CA GLY A 77 49.08 30.29 12.73
C GLY A 77 47.63 29.97 13.14
N ASN A 78 47.38 28.95 13.96
CA ASN A 78 46.03 28.54 14.39
C ASN A 78 45.43 29.45 15.47
N ILE A 79 45.23 30.72 15.12
CA ILE A 79 44.74 31.75 16.03
C ILE A 79 43.23 31.89 15.83
N ARG A 80 42.43 31.53 16.84
CA ARG A 80 40.98 31.76 16.85
C ARG A 80 40.67 33.19 17.29
N ASN A 81 39.81 33.87 16.55
CA ASN A 81 39.34 35.21 16.90
C ASN A 81 37.99 35.13 17.61
N LEU A 82 38.02 34.93 18.93
CA LEU A 82 36.81 34.84 19.76
C LEU A 82 35.97 36.12 19.76
N ALA A 83 36.58 37.28 19.54
CA ALA A 83 35.86 38.55 19.44
C ALA A 83 35.01 38.57 18.16
N MET A 84 35.59 38.20 17.01
CA MET A 84 34.86 38.09 15.76
C MET A 84 33.81 36.98 15.79
N GLU A 85 34.03 35.88 16.53
CA GLU A 85 32.99 34.87 16.75
C GLU A 85 31.77 35.47 17.49
N LYS A 86 31.98 36.29 18.53
CA LYS A 86 30.90 36.99 19.23
C LYS A 86 30.19 38.02 18.35
N VAL A 87 30.93 38.71 17.47
CA VAL A 87 30.34 39.64 16.50
C VAL A 87 29.48 38.87 15.50
N ALA A 88 29.98 37.75 14.98
CA ALA A 88 29.26 36.90 14.03
C ALA A 88 27.91 36.40 14.58
N SER A 89 27.79 36.19 15.89
CA SER A 89 26.51 35.79 16.52
C SER A 89 25.40 36.84 16.41
N ASN A 90 25.73 38.10 16.11
CA ASN A 90 24.77 39.20 15.94
C ASN A 90 24.67 39.68 14.48
N VAL A 91 25.38 39.06 13.55
CA VAL A 91 25.39 39.41 12.13
C VAL A 91 24.51 38.43 11.36
N MET A 92 23.71 38.97 10.44
CA MET A 92 22.92 38.19 9.51
C MET A 92 23.71 38.03 8.22
N PHE A 93 24.07 36.79 7.89
CA PHE A 93 24.81 36.46 6.68
C PHE A 93 23.84 36.06 5.57
N PRO A 94 23.95 36.63 4.35
CA PRO A 94 23.11 36.21 3.24
C PRO A 94 23.44 34.77 2.84
N CYS A 95 22.44 34.05 2.33
CA CYS A 95 22.62 32.71 1.77
C CYS A 95 23.67 32.71 0.64
N LYS A 96 24.50 31.66 0.56
CA LYS A 96 25.50 31.54 -0.52
C LYS A 96 24.90 31.47 -1.93
N TYR A 97 23.61 31.14 -2.03
CA TYR A 97 22.85 31.14 -3.30
C TYR A 97 22.09 32.45 -3.52
N SER A 98 22.48 33.53 -2.86
CA SER A 98 21.90 34.86 -3.09
C SER A 98 22.04 35.33 -4.53
N THR A 99 23.16 34.99 -5.18
CA THR A 99 23.39 35.21 -6.62
C THR A 99 22.44 34.41 -7.51
N SER A 100 21.93 33.28 -7.02
CA SER A 100 20.91 32.46 -7.71
C SER A 100 19.48 32.92 -7.42
N GLY A 101 19.27 33.94 -6.58
CA GLY A 101 17.95 34.52 -6.27
C GLY A 101 17.48 34.37 -4.82
N CYS A 102 18.26 33.74 -3.94
CA CYS A 102 17.87 33.61 -2.53
C CYS A 102 18.01 34.94 -1.77
N THR A 103 16.91 35.50 -1.25
CA THR A 103 16.91 36.77 -0.50
C THR A 103 17.05 36.59 1.02
N VAL A 104 17.30 35.37 1.49
CA VAL A 104 17.32 35.04 2.92
C VAL A 104 18.69 35.34 3.52
N SER A 105 18.70 36.08 4.62
CA SER A 105 19.86 36.28 5.48
C SER A 105 19.58 35.68 6.85
N LEU A 106 20.56 34.98 7.43
CA LEU A 106 20.41 34.16 8.64
C LEU A 106 21.60 34.36 9.56
N VAL A 107 21.40 34.07 10.85
CA VAL A 107 22.52 33.93 11.79
C VAL A 107 23.38 32.72 11.40
N HIS A 108 24.67 32.74 11.77
CA HIS A 108 25.63 31.71 11.38
C HIS A 108 25.25 30.26 11.75
N THR A 109 24.38 30.08 12.75
CA THR A 109 23.99 28.78 13.30
C THR A 109 22.91 28.11 12.45
N GLU A 110 22.12 28.91 11.72
CA GLU A 110 20.99 28.44 10.91
C GLU A 110 21.32 28.42 9.41
N LYS A 111 22.41 29.10 9.01
CA LYS A 111 22.82 29.25 7.61
C LYS A 111 23.10 27.90 6.93
N ALA A 112 23.76 26.96 7.62
CA ALA A 112 24.04 25.64 7.06
C ALA A 112 22.75 24.86 6.74
N ASP A 113 21.84 24.77 7.71
CA ASP A 113 20.56 24.07 7.57
C ASP A 113 19.70 24.68 6.45
N HIS A 114 19.67 26.01 6.35
CA HIS A 114 18.98 26.69 5.25
C HIS A 114 19.63 26.40 3.89
N GLU A 115 20.95 26.51 3.77
CA GLU A 115 21.65 26.31 2.50
C GLU A 115 21.50 24.88 1.97
N ASP A 116 21.43 23.88 2.85
CA ASP A 116 21.18 22.50 2.43
C ASP A 116 19.77 22.30 1.88
N ALA A 117 18.79 23.08 2.39
CA ALA A 117 17.39 23.02 1.99
C ALA A 117 16.97 24.16 1.01
N CYS A 118 17.89 25.00 0.57
CA CYS A 118 17.58 26.21 -0.20
C CYS A 118 17.08 25.85 -1.61
N GLU A 119 15.93 26.40 -2.01
CA GLU A 119 15.32 26.14 -3.33
C GLU A 119 16.14 26.69 -4.50
N PHE A 120 17.03 27.67 -4.23
CA PHE A 120 17.93 28.27 -5.23
C PHE A 120 19.29 27.56 -5.33
N ARG A 121 19.49 26.49 -4.56
CA ARG A 121 20.69 25.65 -4.65
C ARG A 121 20.76 24.98 -6.03
N PRO A 122 21.94 24.96 -6.70
CA PRO A 122 22.09 24.20 -7.93
C PRO A 122 21.92 22.69 -7.68
N TYR A 123 21.11 22.06 -8.51
CA TYR A 123 20.89 20.63 -8.54
C TYR A 123 22.00 19.97 -9.36
N SER A 124 22.55 18.87 -8.83
CA SER A 124 23.41 17.97 -9.60
C SER A 124 22.54 17.04 -10.46
N CYS A 125 23.10 16.49 -11.54
CA CYS A 125 22.43 15.47 -12.34
C CYS A 125 21.96 14.30 -11.45
N PRO A 126 20.66 13.96 -11.44
CA PRO A 126 20.12 12.88 -10.61
C PRO A 126 20.30 11.48 -11.21
N CYS A 127 20.82 11.35 -12.43
CA CYS A 127 20.96 10.05 -13.10
C CYS A 127 21.99 9.16 -12.36
N PRO A 128 21.60 7.94 -11.90
CA PRO A 128 22.52 7.00 -11.27
C PRO A 128 23.58 6.51 -12.26
N GLY A 129 24.78 6.21 -11.73
CA GLY A 129 25.91 5.67 -12.51
C GLY A 129 26.55 6.61 -13.55
N ALA A 130 25.98 7.80 -13.79
CA ALA A 130 26.49 8.71 -14.80
C ALA A 130 27.69 9.52 -14.28
N SER A 131 28.78 9.56 -15.05
CA SER A 131 29.89 10.51 -14.87
C SER A 131 29.51 11.95 -15.26
N CYS A 132 28.22 12.30 -15.12
CA CYS A 132 27.65 13.57 -15.50
C CYS A 132 27.95 14.64 -14.44
N LYS A 133 28.74 15.64 -14.80
CA LYS A 133 29.11 16.77 -13.92
C LYS A 133 28.16 17.96 -14.02
N TRP A 134 26.99 17.78 -14.63
CA TRP A 134 26.04 18.87 -14.84
C TRP A 134 25.50 19.39 -13.50
N GLN A 135 25.39 20.72 -13.42
CA GLN A 135 24.72 21.44 -12.34
C GLN A 135 23.87 22.57 -12.92
N GLY A 136 22.69 22.79 -12.37
CA GLY A 136 21.78 23.84 -12.83
C GLY A 136 20.59 24.07 -11.91
N SER A 137 19.64 24.91 -12.32
CA SER A 137 18.41 25.13 -11.57
C SER A 137 17.45 23.94 -11.69
N LEU A 138 16.47 23.85 -10.79
CA LEU A 138 15.45 22.79 -10.80
C LEU A 138 14.73 22.69 -12.16
N GLU A 139 14.39 23.83 -12.76
CA GLU A 139 13.70 23.91 -14.05
C GLU A 139 14.54 23.33 -15.21
N GLN A 140 15.86 23.31 -15.06
CA GLN A 140 16.78 22.81 -16.07
C GLN A 140 17.06 21.31 -15.95
N VAL A 141 16.67 20.67 -14.84
CA VAL A 141 16.92 19.24 -14.60
C VAL A 141 16.26 18.37 -15.67
N MET A 142 14.96 18.59 -15.93
CA MET A 142 14.23 17.80 -16.93
C MET A 142 14.76 17.99 -18.36
N PRO A 143 14.97 19.23 -18.86
CA PRO A 143 15.63 19.47 -20.14
C PRO A 143 17.00 18.79 -20.24
N HIS A 144 17.82 18.86 -19.18
CA HIS A 144 19.11 18.20 -19.14
C HIS A 144 18.98 16.68 -19.26
N LEU A 145 18.10 16.03 -18.48
CA LEU A 145 17.90 14.58 -18.54
C LEU A 145 17.49 14.11 -19.93
N ILE A 146 16.53 14.79 -20.57
CA ILE A 146 16.03 14.43 -21.89
C ILE A 146 17.13 14.58 -22.96
N MET A 147 17.93 15.64 -22.90
CA MET A 147 18.94 15.93 -23.92
C MET A 147 20.23 15.13 -23.74
N SER A 148 20.68 14.95 -22.49
CA SER A 148 21.98 14.36 -22.18
C SER A 148 21.91 12.86 -21.89
N HIS A 149 20.75 12.31 -21.53
CA HIS A 149 20.58 10.90 -21.17
C HIS A 149 19.55 10.18 -22.06
N LYS A 150 19.98 9.84 -23.28
CA LYS A 150 19.12 9.23 -24.32
C LYS A 150 18.44 7.90 -23.92
N SER A 151 18.96 7.20 -22.92
CA SER A 151 18.40 5.95 -22.40
C SER A 151 17.18 6.15 -21.49
N ILE A 152 16.88 7.38 -21.08
CA ILE A 152 15.78 7.67 -20.16
C ILE A 152 14.48 7.82 -20.94
N THR A 153 13.59 6.85 -20.79
CA THR A 153 12.22 6.93 -21.34
C THR A 153 11.36 7.83 -20.45
N THR A 154 10.64 8.78 -21.04
CA THR A 154 9.67 9.63 -20.31
C THR A 154 8.24 9.25 -20.70
N LEU A 155 7.40 8.93 -19.73
CA LEU A 155 6.00 8.56 -19.94
C LEU A 155 5.06 9.47 -19.12
N GLN A 156 3.86 9.73 -19.66
CA GLN A 156 2.80 10.47 -19.00
C GLN A 156 1.64 9.54 -18.64
N GLY A 157 1.16 9.63 -17.41
CA GLY A 157 0.00 8.84 -16.96
C GLY A 157 0.06 8.47 -15.48
N GLU A 158 -1.09 8.09 -14.94
CA GLU A 158 -1.22 7.62 -13.55
C GLU A 158 -0.72 6.17 -13.40
N ASP A 159 -0.99 5.32 -14.39
CA ASP A 159 -0.57 3.92 -14.44
C ASP A 159 0.47 3.69 -15.53
N ILE A 160 1.67 3.26 -15.14
CA ILE A 160 2.77 3.00 -16.06
C ILE A 160 3.44 1.69 -15.70
N VAL A 161 3.71 0.86 -16.70
CA VAL A 161 4.45 -0.40 -16.54
C VAL A 161 5.92 -0.13 -16.82
N PHE A 162 6.75 -0.18 -15.79
CA PHE A 162 8.21 -0.16 -15.92
C PHE A 162 8.73 -1.59 -16.04
N LEU A 163 9.21 -1.97 -17.23
CA LEU A 163 9.78 -3.30 -17.47
C LEU A 163 11.31 -3.22 -17.52
N ALA A 164 11.97 -3.86 -16.57
CA ALA A 164 13.40 -4.12 -16.63
C ALA A 164 13.64 -5.43 -17.40
N THR A 165 14.27 -5.35 -18.58
CA THR A 165 14.70 -6.51 -19.34
C THR A 165 16.14 -6.87 -19.00
N ASP A 166 16.55 -8.10 -19.31
CA ASP A 166 17.95 -8.53 -19.21
C ASP A 166 18.53 -8.46 -17.79
N ILE A 167 17.70 -8.71 -16.78
CA ILE A 167 18.09 -8.69 -15.35
C ILE A 167 19.26 -9.63 -15.01
N ASN A 168 19.51 -10.62 -15.86
CA ASN A 168 20.58 -11.62 -15.70
C ASN A 168 21.96 -11.18 -16.22
N LEU A 169 22.10 -9.96 -16.76
CA LEU A 169 23.41 -9.45 -17.21
C LEU A 169 24.41 -9.41 -16.05
N PRO A 170 25.67 -9.84 -16.22
CA PRO A 170 26.65 -9.83 -15.13
C PRO A 170 26.97 -8.40 -14.67
N GLY A 171 27.12 -8.21 -13.35
CA GLY A 171 27.50 -6.95 -12.73
C GLY A 171 26.34 -6.06 -12.27
N ALA A 172 26.68 -4.86 -11.79
CA ALA A 172 25.71 -3.86 -11.37
C ALA A 172 25.05 -3.20 -12.59
N VAL A 173 23.73 -3.13 -12.60
CA VAL A 173 22.93 -2.58 -13.70
C VAL A 173 21.81 -1.73 -13.13
N ASP A 174 21.66 -0.52 -13.68
CA ASP A 174 20.59 0.40 -13.33
C ASP A 174 19.63 0.56 -14.50
N TRP A 175 18.34 0.37 -14.26
CA TRP A 175 17.28 0.77 -15.17
C TRP A 175 16.65 2.06 -14.65
N VAL A 176 16.51 3.06 -15.52
CA VAL A 176 16.00 4.39 -15.16
C VAL A 176 14.84 4.76 -16.08
N MET A 177 13.73 5.21 -15.49
CA MET A 177 12.57 5.74 -16.22
C MET A 177 12.08 7.03 -15.57
N MET A 178 11.58 7.95 -16.39
CA MET A 178 10.88 9.15 -15.92
C MET A 178 9.38 9.00 -16.10
N GLN A 179 8.63 9.23 -15.03
CA GLN A 179 7.18 9.30 -15.03
C GLN A 179 6.73 10.72 -14.72
N SER A 180 5.77 11.23 -15.50
CA SER A 180 5.09 12.50 -15.21
C SER A 180 3.64 12.23 -14.83
N CYS A 181 3.25 12.59 -13.61
CA CYS A 181 1.88 12.47 -13.10
C CYS A 181 1.60 13.57 -12.08
N PHE A 182 0.32 13.95 -11.92
CA PHE A 182 -0.10 15.01 -11.00
C PHE A 182 0.65 16.35 -11.13
N GLY A 183 1.11 16.68 -12.34
CA GLY A 183 1.92 17.89 -12.60
C GLY A 183 3.35 17.84 -12.04
N HIS A 184 3.83 16.67 -11.63
CA HIS A 184 5.17 16.45 -11.08
C HIS A 184 5.92 15.38 -11.88
N HIS A 185 7.24 15.37 -11.76
CA HIS A 185 8.12 14.41 -12.43
C HIS A 185 8.79 13.49 -11.41
N PHE A 186 8.73 12.19 -11.65
CA PHE A 186 9.28 11.16 -10.79
C PHE A 186 10.31 10.34 -11.58
N MET A 187 11.49 10.15 -11.00
CA MET A 187 12.50 9.22 -11.48
C MET A 187 12.32 7.88 -10.77
N LEU A 188 12.12 6.84 -11.56
CA LEU A 188 12.03 5.45 -11.11
C LEU A 188 13.36 4.79 -11.46
N VAL A 189 14.07 4.31 -10.45
CA VAL A 189 15.33 3.58 -10.60
C VAL A 189 15.14 2.18 -10.07
N LEU A 190 15.45 1.18 -10.90
CA LEU A 190 15.68 -0.19 -10.44
C LEU A 190 17.18 -0.44 -10.52
N GLU A 191 17.83 -0.65 -9.39
CA GLU A 191 19.27 -0.92 -9.30
C GLU A 191 19.46 -2.40 -8.93
N LYS A 192 20.30 -3.12 -9.67
CA LYS A 192 20.75 -4.46 -9.30
C LYS A 192 22.18 -4.40 -8.76
N GLN A 193 22.37 -4.95 -7.57
CA GLN A 193 23.68 -5.16 -6.95
C GLN A 193 23.99 -6.65 -6.84
N GLU A 194 25.20 -7.05 -7.21
CA GLU A 194 25.72 -8.39 -6.96
C GLU A 194 26.46 -8.43 -5.62
N LYS A 195 26.08 -9.35 -4.75
CA LYS A 195 26.81 -9.61 -3.51
C LYS A 195 27.90 -10.65 -3.72
N TYR A 196 28.92 -10.57 -2.88
CA TYR A 196 30.09 -11.48 -2.91
C TYR A 196 29.75 -12.97 -2.73
N ASP A 197 28.55 -13.30 -2.24
CA ASP A 197 28.04 -14.66 -2.03
C ASP A 197 27.25 -15.20 -3.23
N GLY A 198 27.19 -14.46 -4.35
CA GLY A 198 26.41 -14.83 -5.54
C GLY A 198 24.93 -14.50 -5.45
N HIS A 199 24.46 -13.90 -4.35
CA HIS A 199 23.09 -13.38 -4.28
C HIS A 199 22.95 -12.05 -5.01
N GLN A 200 21.84 -11.88 -5.72
CA GLN A 200 21.47 -10.62 -6.37
C GLN A 200 20.49 -9.85 -5.47
N GLN A 201 20.73 -8.55 -5.30
CA GLN A 201 19.81 -7.64 -4.64
C GLN A 201 19.29 -6.61 -5.62
N PHE A 202 17.99 -6.33 -5.54
CA PHE A 202 17.34 -5.30 -6.35
C PHE A 202 16.83 -4.18 -5.42
N PHE A 203 17.13 -2.94 -5.78
CA PHE A 203 16.64 -1.74 -5.11
C PHE A 203 15.70 -1.02 -6.06
N ALA A 204 14.47 -0.77 -5.63
CA ALA A 204 13.55 0.14 -6.32
C ALA A 204 13.59 1.49 -5.60
N ILE A 205 13.80 2.57 -6.35
CA ILE A 205 13.89 3.93 -5.82
C ILE A 205 12.95 4.81 -6.61
N VAL A 206 12.09 5.54 -5.91
CA VAL A 206 11.22 6.57 -6.48
C VAL A 206 11.71 7.92 -5.99
N GLN A 207 12.15 8.79 -6.89
CA GLN A 207 12.61 10.14 -6.57
C GLN A 207 11.71 11.18 -7.22
N LEU A 208 11.18 12.12 -6.44
CA LEU A 208 10.53 13.31 -6.99
C LEU A 208 11.59 14.29 -7.48
N ILE A 209 11.49 14.75 -8.72
CA ILE A 209 12.24 15.89 -9.24
C ILE A 209 11.50 17.16 -8.83
N GLY A 210 11.86 17.70 -7.67
CA GLY A 210 11.17 18.85 -7.06
C GLY A 210 11.85 19.36 -5.80
N SER A 211 11.16 20.26 -5.09
CA SER A 211 11.56 20.71 -3.76
C SER A 211 11.18 19.70 -2.68
N ARG A 212 11.87 19.75 -1.53
CA ARG A 212 11.55 18.90 -0.37
C ARG A 212 10.11 19.08 0.09
N LYS A 213 9.60 20.31 0.06
CA LYS A 213 8.21 20.64 0.42
C LYS A 213 7.20 20.02 -0.55
N GLN A 214 7.53 19.91 -1.83
CA GLN A 214 6.69 19.17 -2.78
C GLN A 214 6.69 17.67 -2.46
N ALA A 215 7.87 17.11 -2.15
CA ALA A 215 8.02 15.69 -1.81
C ALA A 215 7.20 15.26 -0.58
N GLU A 216 7.04 16.15 0.41
CA GLU A 216 6.22 15.89 1.61
C GLU A 216 4.73 15.62 1.31
N ASN A 217 4.22 16.02 0.14
CA ASN A 217 2.84 15.74 -0.26
C ASN A 217 2.66 14.34 -0.86
N PHE A 218 3.74 13.60 -1.07
CA PHE A 218 3.72 12.28 -1.67
C PHE A 218 4.23 11.23 -0.69
N ALA A 219 3.62 10.05 -0.73
CA ALA A 219 4.13 8.85 -0.10
C ALA A 219 4.21 7.76 -1.17
N TYR A 220 5.33 7.06 -1.25
CA TYR A 220 5.48 5.93 -2.16
C TYR A 220 5.41 4.61 -1.38
N ARG A 221 5.02 3.54 -2.08
CA ARG A 221 4.96 2.19 -1.54
C ARG A 221 5.42 1.19 -2.57
N ASP A 222 6.54 0.55 -2.30
CA ASP A 222 6.92 -0.67 -3.02
C ASP A 222 6.24 -1.86 -2.34
N TYR A 223 5.54 -2.67 -3.13
CA TYR A 223 4.92 -3.88 -2.60
C TYR A 223 5.00 -5.00 -3.64
N ILE A 224 5.37 -6.20 -3.18
CA ILE A 224 5.45 -7.38 -4.02
C ILE A 224 4.05 -8.00 -4.08
N GLY A 225 3.34 -7.71 -5.17
CA GLY A 225 1.94 -8.11 -5.37
C GLY A 225 1.70 -9.62 -5.50
N GLY A 226 2.74 -10.37 -5.87
CA GLY A 226 2.59 -11.73 -6.42
C GLY A 226 2.20 -11.68 -7.90
N PRO A 227 2.06 -12.84 -8.56
CA PRO A 227 1.70 -12.90 -9.96
C PRO A 227 0.29 -12.34 -10.19
N LYS A 228 0.13 -11.66 -11.33
CA LYS A 228 -1.16 -11.23 -11.86
C LYS A 228 -1.78 -12.39 -12.63
N TYR A 229 -3.08 -12.61 -12.46
CA TYR A 229 -3.83 -13.51 -13.33
C TYR A 229 -4.07 -12.83 -14.69
N GLU A 230 -3.48 -13.37 -15.74
CA GLU A 230 -3.53 -12.78 -17.09
C GLU A 230 -4.57 -13.45 -18.01
N GLY A 231 -5.36 -14.38 -17.49
CA GLY A 231 -6.40 -15.07 -18.25
C GLY A 231 -7.40 -14.10 -18.88
N LYS A 232 -7.68 -14.34 -20.16
CA LYS A 232 -8.55 -13.53 -21.03
C LYS A 232 -9.87 -14.24 -21.35
N GLU A 233 -10.27 -15.18 -20.51
CA GLU A 233 -11.50 -15.95 -20.73
C GLU A 233 -12.71 -15.04 -20.75
N ASP A 234 -13.58 -15.25 -21.73
CA ASP A 234 -14.91 -14.64 -21.76
C ASP A 234 -15.89 -15.54 -21.00
N LEU A 235 -16.63 -14.96 -20.06
CA LEU A 235 -17.50 -15.64 -19.12
C LEU A 235 -18.98 -15.44 -19.46
N ILE A 236 -19.28 -15.12 -20.73
CA ILE A 236 -20.65 -15.17 -21.24
C ILE A 236 -21.30 -16.52 -20.85
N ASP A 237 -22.56 -16.45 -20.43
CA ASP A 237 -23.38 -17.56 -19.93
C ASP A 237 -22.86 -18.27 -18.66
N LYS A 238 -21.75 -17.81 -18.06
CA LYS A 238 -21.27 -18.31 -16.77
C LYS A 238 -21.96 -17.58 -15.62
N VAL A 239 -22.68 -18.36 -14.83
CA VAL A 239 -23.32 -17.95 -13.57
C VAL A 239 -22.37 -18.17 -12.40
N ILE A 240 -22.07 -17.10 -11.67
CA ILE A 240 -21.09 -17.09 -10.58
C ILE A 240 -21.71 -16.49 -9.31
N ILE A 241 -21.58 -17.19 -8.18
CA ILE A 241 -21.93 -16.63 -6.85
C ILE A 241 -20.65 -16.21 -6.15
N VAL A 242 -20.63 -15.00 -5.58
CA VAL A 242 -19.54 -14.51 -4.72
C VAL A 242 -20.13 -14.07 -3.39
N THR A 243 -19.74 -14.73 -2.29
CA THR A 243 -20.13 -14.30 -0.93
C THR A 243 -19.27 -13.14 -0.47
N GLY A 244 -19.83 -12.15 0.24
CA GLY A 244 -19.06 -11.00 0.75
C GLY A 244 -18.51 -10.10 -0.37
N ALA A 245 -19.28 -9.99 -1.46
CA ALA A 245 -18.92 -9.34 -2.71
C ALA A 245 -18.87 -7.79 -2.67
N ASN A 246 -19.32 -7.16 -1.58
CA ASN A 246 -19.50 -5.71 -1.52
C ASN A 246 -18.31 -4.94 -0.92
N SER A 247 -17.17 -5.59 -0.68
CA SER A 247 -15.95 -4.91 -0.21
C SER A 247 -14.71 -5.77 -0.42
N GLY A 248 -13.53 -5.13 -0.36
CA GLY A 248 -12.24 -5.84 -0.34
C GLY A 248 -12.06 -6.79 -1.52
N ILE A 249 -11.50 -7.97 -1.26
CA ILE A 249 -11.20 -9.00 -2.27
C ILE A 249 -12.46 -9.41 -3.06
N GLY A 250 -13.59 -9.55 -2.37
CA GLY A 250 -14.85 -9.92 -3.01
C GLY A 250 -15.32 -8.91 -4.05
N ARG A 251 -15.20 -7.60 -3.76
CA ARG A 251 -15.52 -6.52 -4.71
C ARG A 251 -14.64 -6.60 -5.94
N GLU A 252 -13.33 -6.68 -5.76
CA GLU A 252 -12.37 -6.75 -6.88
C GLU A 252 -12.54 -8.02 -7.70
N THR A 253 -12.85 -9.14 -7.06
CA THR A 253 -13.19 -10.40 -7.75
C THR A 253 -14.42 -10.21 -8.64
N VAL A 254 -15.50 -9.60 -8.11
CA VAL A 254 -16.71 -9.31 -8.90
C VAL A 254 -16.42 -8.34 -10.04
N LEU A 255 -15.61 -7.30 -9.81
CA LEU A 255 -15.22 -6.34 -10.83
C LEU A 255 -14.52 -7.02 -12.00
N GLU A 256 -13.52 -7.86 -11.71
CA GLU A 256 -12.74 -8.58 -12.74
C GLU A 256 -13.57 -9.65 -13.47
N LEU A 257 -14.48 -10.34 -12.78
CA LEU A 257 -15.44 -11.25 -13.42
C LEU A 257 -16.45 -10.48 -14.30
N ALA A 258 -16.86 -9.28 -13.87
CA ALA A 258 -17.82 -8.47 -14.60
C ALA A 258 -17.22 -7.91 -15.90
N LYS A 259 -15.94 -7.51 -15.88
CA LYS A 259 -15.16 -7.14 -17.09
C LYS A 259 -15.09 -8.28 -18.12
N ARG A 260 -15.26 -9.52 -17.68
CA ARG A 260 -15.29 -10.74 -18.51
C ARG A 260 -16.72 -11.21 -18.81
N ASN A 261 -17.72 -10.32 -18.74
CA ASN A 261 -19.13 -10.59 -19.10
C ASN A 261 -19.86 -11.67 -18.28
N ALA A 262 -19.34 -12.08 -17.11
CA ALA A 262 -20.01 -13.05 -16.27
C ALA A 262 -21.39 -12.56 -15.77
N ARG A 263 -22.32 -13.50 -15.56
CA ARG A 263 -23.54 -13.27 -14.77
C ARG A 263 -23.22 -13.52 -13.30
N ILE A 264 -23.30 -12.48 -12.48
CA ILE A 264 -22.77 -12.52 -11.10
C ILE A 264 -23.88 -12.29 -10.08
N ILE A 265 -23.94 -13.17 -9.09
CA ILE A 265 -24.79 -13.04 -7.91
C ILE A 265 -23.93 -12.63 -6.72
N MET A 266 -24.03 -11.37 -6.33
CA MET A 266 -23.38 -10.81 -5.14
C MET A 266 -24.18 -11.20 -3.90
N ALA A 267 -23.71 -12.20 -3.16
CA ALA A 267 -24.35 -12.71 -1.96
C ALA A 267 -23.82 -11.98 -0.71
N CYS A 268 -24.60 -11.03 -0.18
CA CYS A 268 -24.17 -10.13 0.89
C CYS A 268 -25.21 -10.00 2.00
N ARG A 269 -24.76 -9.73 3.23
CA ARG A 269 -25.66 -9.47 4.37
C ARG A 269 -26.31 -8.08 4.33
N ASP A 270 -25.55 -7.08 3.90
CA ASP A 270 -25.91 -5.66 3.88
C ASP A 270 -26.28 -5.28 2.44
N MET A 271 -27.57 -5.26 2.16
CA MET A 271 -28.09 -5.06 0.80
C MET A 271 -27.92 -3.62 0.31
N GLU A 272 -27.92 -2.64 1.21
CA GLU A 272 -27.75 -1.23 0.83
C GLU A 272 -26.32 -1.00 0.29
N LYS A 273 -25.31 -1.47 1.03
CA LYS A 273 -23.92 -1.43 0.56
C LYS A 273 -23.71 -2.30 -0.68
N CYS A 274 -24.34 -3.46 -0.73
CA CYS A 274 -24.24 -4.36 -1.89
C CYS A 274 -24.78 -3.68 -3.16
N GLU A 275 -25.96 -3.07 -3.10
CA GLU A 275 -26.56 -2.37 -4.23
C GLU A 275 -25.76 -1.13 -4.65
N LYS A 276 -25.17 -0.41 -3.69
CA LYS A 276 -24.27 0.70 -3.99
C LYS A 276 -23.06 0.23 -4.82
N GLU A 277 -22.36 -0.80 -4.35
CA GLU A 277 -21.19 -1.31 -5.07
C GLU A 277 -21.57 -1.97 -6.41
N ARG A 278 -22.72 -2.66 -6.48
CA ARG A 278 -23.25 -3.19 -7.73
C ARG A 278 -23.39 -2.09 -8.78
N ARG A 279 -23.98 -0.93 -8.42
CA ARG A 279 -24.11 0.20 -9.36
C ARG A 279 -22.75 0.70 -9.84
N ASN A 280 -21.77 0.84 -8.94
CA ASN A 280 -20.42 1.27 -9.30
C ASN A 280 -19.79 0.31 -10.32
N ILE A 281 -19.86 -1.00 -10.06
CA ILE A 281 -19.28 -2.02 -10.94
C ILE A 281 -20.01 -2.06 -12.29
N VAL A 282 -21.34 -1.94 -12.31
CA VAL A 282 -22.11 -1.88 -13.57
C VAL A 282 -21.71 -0.66 -14.40
N LEU A 283 -21.51 0.51 -13.78
CA LEU A 283 -21.08 1.72 -14.48
C LEU A 283 -19.65 1.56 -15.05
N GLU A 284 -18.75 0.95 -14.28
CA GLU A 284 -17.36 0.75 -14.68
C GLU A 284 -17.22 -0.28 -15.80
N THR A 285 -17.94 -1.40 -15.71
CA THR A 285 -17.79 -2.55 -16.62
C THR A 285 -18.79 -2.59 -17.76
N LYS A 286 -19.88 -1.79 -17.66
CA LYS A 286 -21.05 -1.84 -18.55
C LYS A 286 -21.77 -3.20 -18.56
N ASN A 287 -21.42 -4.11 -17.67
CA ASN A 287 -22.08 -5.40 -17.52
C ASN A 287 -23.32 -5.25 -16.62
N LYS A 288 -24.51 -5.42 -17.21
CA LYS A 288 -25.80 -5.32 -16.51
C LYS A 288 -26.21 -6.59 -15.74
N TYR A 289 -25.51 -7.71 -15.93
CA TYR A 289 -25.87 -9.02 -15.38
C TYR A 289 -25.28 -9.27 -13.98
N ILE A 290 -25.29 -8.23 -13.14
CA ILE A 290 -24.83 -8.28 -11.75
C ILE A 290 -26.04 -8.07 -10.86
N TYR A 291 -26.26 -8.98 -9.90
CA TYR A 291 -27.45 -9.00 -9.05
C TYR A 291 -27.07 -9.13 -7.58
N CYS A 292 -27.65 -8.31 -6.72
CA CYS A 292 -27.49 -8.47 -5.28
C CYS A 292 -28.56 -9.42 -4.74
N ARG A 293 -28.16 -10.31 -3.83
CA ARG A 293 -29.07 -11.19 -3.09
C ARG A 293 -28.65 -11.25 -1.63
N LYS A 294 -29.63 -11.18 -0.73
CA LYS A 294 -29.38 -11.21 0.71
C LYS A 294 -28.92 -12.61 1.12
N CYS A 295 -27.73 -12.70 1.71
CA CYS A 295 -27.21 -13.91 2.30
C CYS A 295 -26.41 -13.54 3.55
N ASP A 296 -26.96 -13.83 4.72
CA ASP A 296 -26.27 -13.72 5.99
C ASP A 296 -25.77 -15.10 6.44
N LEU A 297 -24.44 -15.29 6.36
CA LEU A 297 -23.81 -16.56 6.72
C LEU A 297 -23.85 -16.86 8.22
N ALA A 298 -24.21 -15.88 9.07
CA ALA A 298 -24.46 -16.07 10.49
C ALA A 298 -25.90 -16.56 10.79
N SER A 299 -26.68 -16.93 9.76
CA SER A 299 -28.04 -17.44 9.88
C SER A 299 -28.33 -18.53 8.85
N GLN A 300 -28.52 -19.77 9.31
CA GLN A 300 -28.85 -20.91 8.46
C GLN A 300 -30.17 -20.73 7.72
N GLU A 301 -31.15 -20.09 8.35
CA GLU A 301 -32.41 -19.69 7.71
C GLU A 301 -32.16 -18.75 6.52
N SER A 302 -31.30 -17.73 6.70
CA SER A 302 -30.94 -16.81 5.60
C SER A 302 -30.26 -17.54 4.45
N ILE A 303 -29.38 -18.49 4.75
CA ILE A 303 -28.70 -19.30 3.73
C ILE A 303 -29.70 -20.14 2.94
N ARG A 304 -30.62 -20.83 3.62
CA ARG A 304 -31.66 -21.64 2.96
C ARG A 304 -32.60 -20.81 2.09
N LYS A 305 -33.00 -19.63 2.58
CA LYS A 305 -33.80 -18.66 1.79
C LYS A 305 -33.04 -18.19 0.55
N PHE A 306 -31.75 -17.86 0.69
CA PHE A 306 -30.90 -17.49 -0.44
C PHE A 306 -30.84 -18.60 -1.49
N VAL A 307 -30.55 -19.85 -1.08
CA VAL A 307 -30.44 -20.98 -2.01
C VAL A 307 -31.78 -21.27 -2.70
N THR A 308 -32.88 -21.25 -1.93
CA THR A 308 -34.23 -21.45 -2.48
C THR A 308 -34.55 -20.40 -3.54
N GLN A 309 -34.24 -19.12 -3.27
CA GLN A 309 -34.45 -18.05 -4.23
C GLN A 309 -33.52 -18.19 -5.45
N PHE A 310 -32.24 -18.52 -5.25
CA PHE A 310 -31.29 -18.72 -6.33
C PHE A 310 -31.75 -19.81 -7.29
N LYS A 311 -32.19 -20.97 -6.78
CA LYS A 311 -32.67 -22.10 -7.58
C LYS A 311 -33.98 -21.82 -8.32
N LYS A 312 -34.79 -20.89 -7.83
CA LYS A 312 -35.99 -20.42 -8.55
C LYS A 312 -35.63 -19.53 -9.75
N GLU A 313 -34.53 -18.80 -9.65
CA GLU A 313 -34.13 -17.79 -10.63
C GLU A 313 -33.07 -18.29 -11.62
N ASN A 314 -32.33 -19.35 -11.27
CA ASN A 314 -31.20 -19.85 -12.04
C ASN A 314 -31.18 -21.38 -11.95
N ASP A 315 -31.00 -22.01 -13.10
CA ASP A 315 -30.85 -23.46 -13.28
C ASP A 315 -29.37 -23.90 -13.31
N LYS A 316 -28.45 -22.95 -13.46
CA LYS A 316 -27.00 -23.19 -13.57
C LYS A 316 -26.19 -22.40 -12.55
N LEU A 317 -25.10 -23.00 -12.10
CA LEU A 317 -24.06 -22.40 -11.27
C LEU A 317 -22.70 -22.98 -11.66
N HIS A 318 -21.86 -22.16 -12.28
CA HIS A 318 -20.57 -22.59 -12.81
C HIS A 318 -19.42 -22.35 -11.84
N VAL A 319 -19.49 -21.28 -11.04
CA VAL A 319 -18.47 -20.97 -10.04
C VAL A 319 -19.12 -20.51 -8.73
N LEU A 320 -18.73 -21.12 -7.61
CA LEU A 320 -19.07 -20.66 -6.26
C LEU A 320 -17.81 -20.17 -5.56
N ILE A 321 -17.76 -18.88 -5.23
CA ILE A 321 -16.65 -18.27 -4.51
C ILE A 321 -17.10 -17.95 -3.07
N ASN A 322 -16.69 -18.82 -2.15
CA ASN A 322 -16.86 -18.67 -0.71
C ASN A 322 -15.79 -17.70 -0.17
N ASN A 323 -16.00 -16.39 -0.41
CA ASN A 323 -15.05 -15.32 -0.09
C ASN A 323 -15.33 -14.64 1.26
N ALA A 324 -16.59 -14.56 1.70
CA ALA A 324 -16.95 -13.84 2.92
C ALA A 324 -16.17 -14.36 4.15
N GLY A 325 -15.94 -13.47 5.11
CA GLY A 325 -15.36 -13.89 6.38
C GLY A 325 -15.28 -12.79 7.41
N VAL A 326 -15.08 -13.21 8.65
CA VAL A 326 -14.82 -12.37 9.82
C VAL A 326 -13.52 -12.83 10.49
N MET A 327 -12.81 -11.91 11.12
CA MET A 327 -11.51 -12.18 11.73
C MET A 327 -11.40 -11.46 13.08
N ARG A 328 -10.91 -12.19 14.08
CA ARG A 328 -10.60 -11.70 15.42
C ARG A 328 -11.71 -10.85 16.05
N CYS A 329 -12.97 -11.21 15.80
CA CYS A 329 -14.10 -10.52 16.42
C CYS A 329 -14.16 -10.86 17.92
N PRO A 330 -14.72 -9.97 18.77
CA PRO A 330 -15.10 -10.33 20.13
C PRO A 330 -16.00 -11.57 20.15
N LYS A 331 -15.95 -12.33 21.26
CA LYS A 331 -16.78 -13.53 21.43
C LYS A 331 -18.25 -13.18 21.21
N SER A 332 -18.85 -13.85 20.23
CA SER A 332 -20.26 -13.71 19.87
C SER A 332 -20.69 -14.97 19.13
N HIS A 333 -22.00 -15.14 18.97
CA HIS A 333 -22.58 -16.33 18.35
C HIS A 333 -23.47 -15.95 17.17
N THR A 334 -23.52 -16.83 16.19
CA THR A 334 -24.54 -16.88 15.14
C THR A 334 -25.93 -17.12 15.73
N LYS A 335 -26.99 -17.00 14.92
CA LYS A 335 -28.36 -17.26 15.39
C LYS A 335 -28.53 -18.68 15.94
N GLU A 336 -27.75 -19.62 15.46
CA GLU A 336 -27.79 -21.02 15.87
C GLU A 336 -26.87 -21.33 17.06
N GLY A 337 -26.29 -20.32 17.70
CA GLY A 337 -25.43 -20.48 18.87
C GLY A 337 -24.00 -20.91 18.54
N ILE A 338 -23.60 -20.90 17.27
CA ILE A 338 -22.22 -21.25 16.85
C ILE A 338 -21.33 -20.03 16.96
N GLU A 339 -20.10 -20.18 17.47
CA GLU A 339 -19.08 -19.13 17.54
C GLU A 339 -18.96 -18.39 16.22
N MET A 340 -18.87 -17.06 16.27
CA MET A 340 -19.03 -16.21 15.09
C MET A 340 -18.01 -16.48 13.96
N GLN A 341 -16.74 -16.71 14.26
CA GLN A 341 -15.71 -16.96 13.23
C GLN A 341 -15.88 -18.33 12.59
N LEU A 342 -16.09 -19.38 13.38
CA LEU A 342 -16.40 -20.73 12.92
C LEU A 342 -17.73 -20.76 12.15
N GLY A 343 -18.75 -20.09 12.69
CA GLY A 343 -20.09 -19.99 12.15
C GLY A 343 -20.12 -19.36 10.77
N VAL A 344 -19.52 -18.17 10.62
CA VAL A 344 -19.50 -17.45 9.34
C VAL A 344 -18.49 -18.02 8.36
N ASN A 345 -17.24 -18.27 8.79
CA ASN A 345 -16.17 -18.63 7.86
C ASN A 345 -16.32 -20.06 7.34
N HIS A 346 -16.78 -20.99 8.20
CA HIS A 346 -16.87 -22.41 7.88
C HIS A 346 -18.32 -22.91 7.81
N MET A 347 -19.10 -22.88 8.90
CA MET A 347 -20.42 -23.54 8.95
C MET A 347 -21.43 -22.97 7.94
N GLY A 348 -21.44 -21.64 7.78
CA GLY A 348 -22.31 -20.98 6.81
C GLY A 348 -21.95 -21.36 5.38
N HIS A 349 -20.66 -21.37 5.03
CA HIS A 349 -20.21 -21.80 3.70
C HIS A 349 -20.38 -23.31 3.48
N PHE A 350 -20.19 -24.13 4.52
CA PHE A 350 -20.46 -25.57 4.47
C PHE A 350 -21.91 -25.82 4.07
N LEU A 351 -22.86 -25.17 4.76
CA LEU A 351 -24.29 -25.32 4.45
C LEU A 351 -24.61 -24.79 3.05
N LEU A 352 -24.15 -23.57 2.73
CA LEU A 352 -24.38 -22.94 1.43
C LEU A 352 -23.90 -23.82 0.27
N THR A 353 -22.67 -24.32 0.38
CA THR A 353 -22.04 -25.16 -0.65
C THR A 353 -22.81 -26.46 -0.82
N ASN A 354 -23.10 -27.18 0.27
CA ASN A 354 -23.82 -28.45 0.20
C ASN A 354 -25.23 -28.30 -0.40
N LEU A 355 -25.94 -27.22 -0.08
CA LEU A 355 -27.27 -26.96 -0.64
C LEU A 355 -27.26 -26.58 -2.14
N LEU A 356 -26.10 -26.19 -2.69
CA LEU A 356 -25.92 -25.83 -4.10
C LEU A 356 -25.22 -26.94 -4.92
N LEU A 357 -24.80 -28.04 -4.29
CA LEU A 357 -24.03 -29.10 -4.96
C LEU A 357 -24.76 -29.76 -6.12
N ASP A 358 -26.07 -29.91 -6.02
CA ASP A 358 -26.91 -30.45 -7.10
C ASP A 358 -26.81 -29.57 -8.36
N VAL A 359 -26.95 -28.25 -8.21
CA VAL A 359 -26.88 -27.30 -9.33
C VAL A 359 -25.46 -27.21 -9.89
N LEU A 360 -24.44 -27.24 -9.02
CA LEU A 360 -23.03 -27.27 -9.43
C LEU A 360 -22.71 -28.51 -10.27
N LYS A 361 -23.21 -29.69 -9.87
CA LYS A 361 -23.03 -30.95 -10.61
C LYS A 361 -23.75 -30.93 -11.96
N VAL A 362 -24.97 -30.40 -12.02
CA VAL A 362 -25.71 -30.22 -13.29
C VAL A 362 -24.98 -29.25 -14.23
N SER A 363 -24.27 -28.27 -13.68
CA SER A 363 -23.53 -27.25 -14.43
C SER A 363 -22.08 -27.64 -14.75
N ALA A 364 -21.69 -28.89 -14.49
CA ALA A 364 -20.31 -29.32 -14.65
C ALA A 364 -19.85 -29.15 -16.12
N PRO A 365 -18.59 -28.73 -16.38
CA PRO A 365 -17.55 -28.43 -15.40
C PRO A 365 -17.85 -27.16 -14.59
N SER A 366 -17.73 -27.27 -13.27
CA SER A 366 -17.97 -26.19 -12.32
C SER A 366 -16.93 -26.18 -11.20
N ARG A 367 -16.75 -25.03 -10.54
CA ARG A 367 -15.65 -24.82 -9.60
C ARG A 367 -16.13 -24.19 -8.30
N ILE A 368 -15.56 -24.64 -7.19
CA ILE A 368 -15.79 -24.10 -5.85
C ILE A 368 -14.47 -23.54 -5.33
N VAL A 369 -14.45 -22.28 -4.92
CA VAL A 369 -13.26 -21.60 -4.41
C VAL A 369 -13.51 -21.16 -2.98
N ASN A 370 -12.72 -21.69 -2.03
CA ASN A 370 -12.87 -21.41 -0.61
C ASN A 370 -11.73 -20.51 -0.11
N LEU A 371 -12.04 -19.30 0.37
CA LEU A 371 -11.00 -18.39 0.86
C LEU A 371 -10.57 -18.74 2.30
N THR A 372 -9.29 -19.06 2.44
CA THR A 372 -8.62 -19.35 3.70
C THR A 372 -7.56 -18.29 4.04
N SER A 373 -6.59 -18.62 4.90
CA SER A 373 -5.49 -17.74 5.32
C SER A 373 -4.26 -18.57 5.72
N ALA A 374 -3.07 -17.97 5.68
CA ALA A 374 -1.87 -18.52 6.33
C ALA A 374 -2.09 -18.85 7.83
N ALA A 375 -3.08 -18.23 8.48
CA ALA A 375 -3.49 -18.56 9.85
C ALA A 375 -3.83 -20.05 10.06
N HIS A 376 -4.24 -20.79 9.03
CA HIS A 376 -4.48 -22.24 9.11
C HIS A 376 -3.24 -23.01 9.57
N ARG A 377 -2.02 -22.50 9.28
CA ARG A 377 -0.76 -23.18 9.63
C ARG A 377 -0.56 -23.33 11.13
N THR A 378 -1.10 -22.38 11.89
CA THR A 378 -1.09 -22.38 13.37
C THR A 378 -2.43 -22.81 13.96
N GLY A 379 -3.39 -23.20 13.12
CA GLY A 379 -4.71 -23.64 13.56
C GLY A 379 -4.65 -25.05 14.16
N GLN A 380 -5.52 -25.29 15.14
CA GLN A 380 -5.79 -26.60 15.71
C GLN A 380 -7.31 -26.74 15.85
N ILE A 381 -7.84 -27.94 15.60
CA ILE A 381 -9.26 -28.22 15.83
C ILE A 381 -9.42 -28.67 17.27
N ASN A 382 -9.99 -27.81 18.13
CA ASN A 382 -10.32 -28.19 19.48
C ASN A 382 -11.59 -29.06 19.48
N MET A 383 -11.44 -30.38 19.59
CA MET A 383 -12.59 -31.29 19.59
C MET A 383 -13.41 -31.22 20.88
N GLN A 384 -12.78 -30.87 22.00
CA GLN A 384 -13.42 -30.80 23.32
C GLN A 384 -14.26 -29.53 23.46
N ASP A 385 -13.78 -28.41 22.92
CA ASP A 385 -14.47 -27.13 22.93
C ASP A 385 -14.43 -26.46 21.54
N PHE A 386 -15.08 -27.12 20.59
CA PHE A 386 -15.08 -26.67 19.19
C PHE A 386 -15.74 -25.30 19.01
N ASN A 387 -16.69 -24.96 19.88
CA ASN A 387 -17.41 -23.68 19.85
C ASN A 387 -16.74 -22.58 20.69
N TRP A 388 -15.58 -22.84 21.30
CA TRP A 388 -14.88 -21.89 22.18
C TRP A 388 -15.79 -21.30 23.28
N GLU A 389 -16.53 -22.17 23.98
CA GLU A 389 -17.37 -21.80 25.11
C GLU A 389 -16.55 -21.31 26.30
N ASN A 390 -15.30 -21.76 26.42
CA ASN A 390 -14.36 -21.38 27.47
C ASN A 390 -13.20 -20.56 26.90
N ASP A 391 -12.52 -19.77 27.75
CA ASP A 391 -11.24 -19.06 27.48
C ASP A 391 -11.04 -18.59 26.03
N TYR A 392 -11.99 -17.80 25.52
CA TYR A 392 -12.02 -17.42 24.11
C TYR A 392 -10.79 -16.61 23.68
N ASP A 393 -10.01 -17.19 22.76
CA ASP A 393 -8.94 -16.49 22.07
C ASP A 393 -9.35 -16.20 20.62
N ALA A 394 -9.54 -14.91 20.31
CA ALA A 394 -10.01 -14.48 19.00
C ALA A 394 -9.05 -14.84 17.85
N GLY A 395 -7.75 -14.96 18.12
CA GLY A 395 -6.74 -15.38 17.15
C GLY A 395 -6.79 -16.87 16.88
N ARG A 396 -6.86 -17.70 17.92
CA ARG A 396 -6.96 -19.17 17.81
C ARG A 396 -8.29 -19.59 17.21
N ALA A 397 -9.40 -18.96 17.58
CA ALA A 397 -10.71 -19.18 16.95
C ALA A 397 -10.67 -18.88 15.44
N TYR A 398 -10.00 -17.78 15.04
CA TYR A 398 -9.78 -17.48 13.63
C TYR A 398 -8.97 -18.57 12.92
N SER A 399 -7.81 -18.93 13.47
CA SER A 399 -6.92 -19.96 12.92
C SER A 399 -7.63 -21.32 12.81
N GLN A 400 -8.43 -21.70 13.81
CA GLN A 400 -9.29 -22.89 13.78
C GLN A 400 -10.29 -22.82 12.62
N SER A 401 -10.99 -21.69 12.45
CA SER A 401 -11.95 -21.51 11.35
C SER A 401 -11.29 -21.63 9.97
N LYS A 402 -10.03 -21.15 9.82
CA LYS A 402 -9.29 -21.20 8.56
C LYS A 402 -8.69 -22.58 8.27
N LEU A 403 -8.31 -23.33 9.30
CA LEU A 403 -7.97 -24.75 9.19
C LEU A 403 -9.20 -25.59 8.79
N ALA A 404 -10.35 -25.34 9.40
CA ALA A 404 -11.61 -26.03 9.07
C ALA A 404 -11.96 -25.91 7.58
N ILE A 405 -11.68 -24.76 6.95
CA ILE A 405 -11.87 -24.56 5.50
C ILE A 405 -10.98 -25.48 4.66
N ILE A 406 -9.71 -25.69 5.05
CA ILE A 406 -8.80 -26.59 4.31
C ILE A 406 -9.32 -28.03 4.39
N LEU A 407 -9.60 -28.50 5.61
CA LEU A 407 -10.12 -29.85 5.86
C LEU A 407 -11.45 -30.09 5.10
N PHE A 408 -12.33 -29.08 5.11
CA PHE A 408 -13.57 -29.11 4.32
C PHE A 408 -13.32 -29.20 2.82
N THR A 409 -12.36 -28.42 2.31
CA THR A 409 -12.01 -28.40 0.88
C THR A 409 -11.52 -29.77 0.43
N GLN A 410 -10.61 -30.40 1.19
CA GLN A 410 -10.06 -31.74 0.86
C GLN A 410 -11.13 -32.83 0.94
N GLU A 411 -11.94 -32.85 2.00
CA GLU A 411 -13.02 -33.84 2.14
C GLU A 411 -14.10 -33.64 1.06
N LEU A 412 -14.45 -32.41 0.72
CA LEU A 412 -15.38 -32.12 -0.37
C LEU A 412 -14.80 -32.56 -1.72
N ALA A 413 -13.51 -32.33 -1.97
CA ALA A 413 -12.83 -32.79 -3.18
C ALA A 413 -12.91 -34.31 -3.32
N SER A 414 -12.67 -35.04 -2.22
CA SER A 414 -12.79 -36.50 -2.18
C SER A 414 -14.22 -36.97 -2.53
N ARG A 415 -15.23 -36.30 -1.99
CA ARG A 415 -16.66 -36.59 -2.25
C ARG A 415 -17.15 -36.22 -3.64
N LEU A 416 -16.47 -35.30 -4.33
CA LEU A 416 -16.84 -34.84 -5.67
C LEU A 416 -16.07 -35.56 -6.79
N LYS A 417 -15.22 -36.54 -6.47
CA LYS A 417 -14.56 -37.39 -7.47
C LYS A 417 -15.58 -37.98 -8.44
N GLY A 418 -15.30 -37.86 -9.74
CA GLY A 418 -16.17 -38.35 -10.82
C GLY A 418 -17.35 -37.42 -11.18
N THR A 419 -17.53 -36.29 -10.50
CA THR A 419 -18.63 -35.34 -10.79
C THR A 419 -18.23 -34.17 -11.70
N ASN A 420 -16.94 -34.06 -12.03
CA ASN A 420 -16.38 -32.94 -12.80
C ASN A 420 -16.62 -31.55 -12.15
N VAL A 421 -16.80 -31.54 -10.83
CA VAL A 421 -16.83 -30.34 -9.99
C VAL A 421 -15.53 -30.29 -9.19
N THR A 422 -14.75 -29.23 -9.34
CA THR A 422 -13.51 -29.05 -8.55
C THR A 422 -13.72 -28.13 -7.37
N VAL A 423 -12.93 -28.33 -6.31
CA VAL A 423 -12.93 -27.45 -5.14
C VAL A 423 -11.51 -27.19 -4.65
N ASN A 424 -11.13 -25.93 -4.50
CA ASN A 424 -9.79 -25.55 -4.04
C ASN A 424 -9.86 -24.45 -2.99
N ALA A 425 -8.88 -24.46 -2.08
CA ALA A 425 -8.73 -23.43 -1.05
C ALA A 425 -7.72 -22.38 -1.50
N VAL A 426 -8.00 -21.11 -1.27
CA VAL A 426 -7.14 -19.99 -1.71
C VAL A 426 -6.73 -19.13 -0.52
N HIS A 427 -5.43 -18.88 -0.39
CA HIS A 427 -4.91 -17.80 0.42
C HIS A 427 -4.67 -16.54 -0.44
N PRO A 428 -5.35 -15.42 -0.14
CA PRO A 428 -5.21 -14.19 -0.91
C PRO A 428 -4.01 -13.31 -0.46
N GLY A 429 -3.17 -13.78 0.47
CA GLY A 429 -2.19 -12.94 1.17
C GLY A 429 -2.79 -12.15 2.34
N ILE A 430 -1.99 -11.25 2.93
CA ILE A 430 -2.47 -10.24 3.88
C ILE A 430 -2.98 -9.07 3.06
N VAL A 431 -4.28 -8.78 3.09
CA VAL A 431 -4.92 -7.81 2.18
C VAL A 431 -5.64 -6.73 2.97
N ASP A 432 -5.52 -5.47 2.52
CA ASP A 432 -6.14 -4.31 3.17
C ASP A 432 -7.65 -4.32 2.91
N THR A 433 -8.38 -5.00 3.78
CA THR A 433 -9.84 -5.11 3.68
C THR A 433 -10.46 -4.81 5.03
N ASN A 434 -11.77 -4.55 5.03
CA ASN A 434 -12.54 -4.35 6.26
C ASN A 434 -12.47 -5.55 7.25
N ILE A 435 -11.87 -6.69 6.88
CA ILE A 435 -11.66 -7.83 7.77
C ILE A 435 -10.68 -7.50 8.90
N THR A 436 -9.74 -6.57 8.69
CA THR A 436 -8.71 -6.18 9.68
C THR A 436 -9.23 -5.23 10.76
N ARG A 437 -10.49 -4.79 10.68
CA ARG A 437 -11.09 -3.77 11.56
C ARG A 437 -11.09 -4.11 13.05
N HIS A 438 -10.95 -5.39 13.41
CA HIS A 438 -10.86 -5.84 14.81
C HIS A 438 -9.45 -6.27 15.21
N MET A 439 -8.44 -6.09 14.37
CA MET A 439 -7.04 -6.32 14.76
C MET A 439 -6.59 -5.30 15.80
N PHE A 440 -5.74 -5.75 16.72
CA PHE A 440 -5.12 -4.90 17.75
C PHE A 440 -4.42 -3.64 17.19
N VAL A 441 -3.90 -3.71 15.96
CA VAL A 441 -3.27 -2.58 15.26
C VAL A 441 -4.26 -1.46 14.91
N TYR A 442 -5.56 -1.76 14.79
CA TYR A 442 -6.60 -0.81 14.39
C TYR A 442 -7.54 -0.39 15.53
N ASN A 443 -7.52 -1.09 16.67
CA ASN A 443 -8.43 -0.83 17.79
C ASN A 443 -7.97 0.32 18.72
N ASN A 444 -6.68 0.68 18.76
CA ASN A 444 -6.15 1.73 19.63
C ASN A 444 -5.44 2.83 18.82
N PHE A 445 -5.65 4.09 19.19
CA PHE A 445 -5.03 5.25 18.54
C PHE A 445 -3.50 5.15 18.51
N PHE A 446 -2.90 4.73 19.64
CA PHE A 446 -1.46 4.50 19.76
C PHE A 446 -0.95 3.40 18.82
N THR A 447 -1.58 2.22 18.79
CA THR A 447 -1.14 1.13 17.91
C THR A 447 -1.35 1.45 16.44
N ARG A 448 -2.37 2.22 16.10
CA ARG A 448 -2.63 2.70 14.74
C ARG A 448 -1.58 3.71 14.26
N ILE A 449 -1.04 4.55 15.13
CA ILE A 449 -0.01 5.52 14.76
C ILE A 449 1.37 4.86 14.71
N PHE A 450 1.68 4.00 15.69
CA PHE A 450 3.03 3.46 15.83
C PHE A 450 3.25 2.11 15.13
N LEU A 451 2.26 1.21 15.07
CA LEU A 451 2.44 -0.13 14.46
C LEU A 451 1.96 -0.20 13.00
N LYS A 452 0.97 0.62 12.61
CA LYS A 452 0.47 0.62 11.23
C LYS A 452 1.59 0.90 10.21
N PRO A 453 2.50 1.87 10.40
CA PRO A 453 3.60 2.11 9.44
C PRO A 453 4.52 0.89 9.25
N PHE A 454 4.69 0.04 10.27
CA PHE A 454 5.52 -1.17 10.18
C PHE A 454 4.79 -2.38 9.60
N VAL A 455 3.47 -2.48 9.79
CA VAL A 455 2.66 -3.62 9.27
C VAL A 455 2.15 -3.34 7.86
N TRP A 456 1.89 -2.07 7.54
CA TRP A 456 1.33 -1.62 6.25
C TRP A 456 2.12 -2.04 5.00
N PRO A 457 3.47 -2.14 5.00
CA PRO A 457 4.23 -2.69 3.88
C PRO A 457 3.87 -4.15 3.52
N PHE A 458 3.39 -4.93 4.48
CA PHE A 458 3.01 -6.33 4.27
C PHE A 458 1.54 -6.52 3.85
N ILE A 459 0.79 -5.42 3.67
CA ILE A 459 -0.63 -5.45 3.33
C ILE A 459 -0.83 -5.18 1.83
N LYS A 460 -1.27 -6.20 1.11
CA LYS A 460 -1.62 -6.14 -0.32
C LYS A 460 -2.89 -5.32 -0.55
N ALA A 461 -2.98 -4.66 -1.71
CA ALA A 461 -4.23 -4.06 -2.15
C ALA A 461 -5.28 -5.16 -2.46
N PRO A 462 -6.59 -4.90 -2.27
CA PRO A 462 -7.67 -5.83 -2.61
C PRO A 462 -7.55 -6.51 -3.97
N TRP A 463 -7.13 -5.76 -4.98
CA TRP A 463 -6.97 -6.25 -6.35
C TRP A 463 -5.95 -7.38 -6.45
N HIS A 464 -4.85 -7.30 -5.68
CA HIS A 464 -3.84 -8.35 -5.63
C HIS A 464 -4.36 -9.61 -4.94
N GLY A 465 -5.16 -9.43 -3.88
CA GLY A 465 -5.81 -10.55 -3.21
C GLY A 465 -6.81 -11.29 -4.09
N ALA A 466 -7.40 -10.62 -5.08
CA ALA A 466 -8.29 -11.23 -6.05
C ALA A 466 -7.56 -12.09 -7.10
N GLN A 467 -6.26 -11.90 -7.33
CA GLN A 467 -5.54 -12.61 -8.40
C GLN A 467 -5.53 -14.14 -8.20
N SER A 468 -5.16 -14.61 -7.00
CA SER A 468 -5.20 -16.05 -6.69
C SER A 468 -6.63 -16.61 -6.71
N VAL A 469 -7.64 -15.79 -6.41
CA VAL A 469 -9.05 -16.18 -6.45
C VAL A 469 -9.51 -16.35 -7.89
N LEU A 470 -9.15 -15.41 -8.78
CA LEU A 470 -9.43 -15.48 -10.21
C LEU A 470 -8.72 -16.67 -10.85
N TYR A 471 -7.44 -16.90 -10.52
CA TYR A 471 -6.69 -18.08 -10.95
C TYR A 471 -7.43 -19.37 -10.58
N ALA A 472 -7.80 -19.54 -9.31
CA ALA A 472 -8.56 -20.71 -8.86
C ALA A 472 -9.92 -20.86 -9.57
N ALA A 473 -10.60 -19.74 -9.81
CA ALA A 473 -11.93 -19.71 -10.40
C ALA A 473 -11.93 -19.94 -11.92
N LEU A 474 -10.88 -19.53 -12.64
CA LEU A 474 -10.92 -19.37 -14.10
C LEU A 474 -9.83 -20.15 -14.85
N ASP A 475 -8.65 -20.35 -14.25
CA ASP A 475 -7.50 -20.84 -14.99
C ASP A 475 -7.74 -22.27 -15.54
N PRO A 476 -7.57 -22.51 -16.85
CA PRO A 476 -7.79 -23.83 -17.44
C PRO A 476 -6.90 -24.94 -16.86
N SER A 477 -5.70 -24.62 -16.37
CA SER A 477 -4.79 -25.60 -15.75
C SER A 477 -5.39 -26.27 -14.51
N LEU A 478 -6.35 -25.62 -13.85
CA LEU A 478 -7.03 -26.13 -12.66
C LEU A 478 -8.32 -26.90 -12.95
N THR A 479 -8.65 -27.16 -14.22
CA THR A 479 -9.92 -27.83 -14.61
C THR A 479 -10.09 -29.20 -13.96
N ASN A 480 -9.00 -29.96 -13.77
CA ASN A 480 -9.02 -31.28 -13.13
C ASN A 480 -8.28 -31.29 -11.78
N VAL A 481 -7.95 -30.11 -11.24
CA VAL A 481 -7.20 -29.97 -9.98
C VAL A 481 -8.20 -29.66 -8.86
N SER A 482 -8.24 -30.49 -7.83
CA SER A 482 -9.19 -30.40 -6.74
C SER A 482 -8.55 -30.82 -5.42
N GLY A 483 -8.93 -30.19 -4.32
CA GLY A 483 -8.41 -30.43 -2.98
C GLY A 483 -7.12 -29.68 -2.65
N CYS A 484 -6.66 -28.77 -3.51
CA CYS A 484 -5.41 -28.06 -3.33
C CYS A 484 -5.55 -26.80 -2.48
N TYR A 485 -4.44 -26.40 -1.85
CA TYR A 485 -4.26 -25.10 -1.23
C TYR A 485 -3.41 -24.22 -2.15
N LEU A 486 -3.98 -23.11 -2.60
CA LEU A 486 -3.39 -22.20 -3.57
C LEU A 486 -2.98 -20.89 -2.90
N ASP A 487 -1.78 -20.41 -3.19
CA ASP A 487 -1.23 -19.16 -2.69
C ASP A 487 -0.30 -18.55 -3.76
N ASN A 488 -0.52 -17.27 -4.09
CA ASN A 488 0.13 -16.58 -5.21
C ASN A 488 0.06 -17.38 -6.53
N CYS A 489 -1.14 -17.83 -6.92
CA CYS A 489 -1.38 -18.61 -8.14
C CYS A 489 -0.60 -19.95 -8.25
N GLU A 490 -0.13 -20.49 -7.13
CA GLU A 490 0.60 -21.77 -7.09
C GLU A 490 0.03 -22.70 -6.02
N SER A 491 0.12 -24.01 -6.25
CA SER A 491 -0.20 -25.01 -5.23
C SER A 491 0.90 -25.08 -4.17
N LYS A 492 0.53 -25.04 -2.90
CA LYS A 492 1.46 -25.11 -1.77
C LYS A 492 1.04 -26.15 -0.74
N GLU A 493 2.02 -26.59 0.05
CA GLU A 493 1.81 -27.48 1.18
C GLU A 493 1.00 -26.83 2.31
N VAL A 494 0.07 -27.61 2.86
CA VAL A 494 -0.75 -27.29 4.03
C VAL A 494 -0.06 -27.71 5.34
N SER A 495 -0.61 -27.34 6.49
CA SER A 495 -0.12 -27.85 7.79
C SER A 495 -0.33 -29.35 7.96
N GLU A 496 0.45 -29.99 8.84
CA GLU A 496 0.31 -31.41 9.14
C GLU A 496 -1.08 -31.77 9.70
N GLU A 497 -1.66 -30.92 10.54
CA GLU A 497 -3.03 -31.07 11.03
C GLU A 497 -4.05 -31.11 9.87
N ALA A 498 -3.80 -30.34 8.81
CA ALA A 498 -4.64 -30.32 7.61
C ALA A 498 -4.45 -31.54 6.70
N LYS A 499 -3.47 -32.42 6.97
CA LYS A 499 -3.29 -33.70 6.25
C LYS A 499 -4.02 -34.86 6.93
N ASN A 500 -4.72 -34.60 8.05
CA ASN A 500 -5.40 -35.63 8.82
C ASN A 500 -6.80 -35.93 8.27
N ASP A 501 -6.92 -37.02 7.49
CA ASP A 501 -8.19 -37.46 6.89
C ASP A 501 -9.28 -37.78 7.93
N ASN A 502 -8.92 -38.33 9.08
CA ASN A 502 -9.88 -38.66 10.13
C ASN A 502 -10.46 -37.39 10.75
N LEU A 503 -9.63 -36.37 10.92
CA LEU A 503 -10.06 -35.06 11.38
C LEU A 503 -10.99 -34.39 10.37
N ALA A 504 -10.69 -34.48 9.07
CA ALA A 504 -11.56 -33.95 8.01
C ALA A 504 -12.94 -34.62 8.01
N LYS A 505 -12.99 -35.95 8.13
CA LYS A 505 -14.24 -36.72 8.24
C LYS A 505 -15.03 -36.38 9.51
N TRP A 506 -14.36 -36.23 10.64
CA TRP A 506 -14.97 -35.80 11.90
C TRP A 506 -15.60 -34.40 11.75
N LEU A 507 -14.82 -33.45 11.22
CA LEU A 507 -15.28 -32.08 10.99
C LEU A 507 -16.50 -32.05 10.07
N TRP A 508 -16.49 -32.85 9.00
CA TRP A 508 -17.64 -32.98 8.10
C TRP A 508 -18.89 -33.43 8.85
N LYS A 509 -18.80 -34.49 9.67
CA LYS A 509 -19.93 -35.03 10.43
C LYS A 509 -20.49 -34.04 11.45
N VAL A 510 -19.61 -33.33 12.15
CA VAL A 510 -20.00 -32.25 13.06
C VAL A 510 -20.70 -31.13 12.29
N SER A 511 -20.17 -30.74 11.14
CA SER A 511 -20.74 -29.69 10.29
C SER A 511 -22.11 -30.09 9.74
N GLU A 512 -22.30 -31.33 9.27
CA GLU A 512 -23.61 -31.86 8.87
C GLU A 512 -24.64 -31.76 9.99
N LYS A 513 -24.25 -32.15 11.22
CA LYS A 513 -25.12 -32.13 12.39
C LYS A 513 -25.49 -30.71 12.81
N TRP A 514 -24.51 -29.82 12.94
CA TRP A 514 -24.70 -28.46 13.44
C TRP A 514 -25.43 -27.56 12.44
N THR A 515 -25.24 -27.80 11.14
CA THR A 515 -25.97 -27.10 10.06
C THR A 515 -27.33 -27.73 9.73
N LYS A 516 -27.68 -28.84 10.39
CA LYS A 516 -28.88 -29.63 10.14
C LYS A 516 -29.08 -29.89 8.65
N LEU A 517 -28.00 -30.23 7.94
CA LEU A 517 -28.00 -30.30 6.46
C LEU A 517 -29.14 -31.17 5.92
N ASN A 518 -29.38 -32.31 6.59
CA ASN A 518 -30.38 -33.30 6.19
C ASN A 518 -31.81 -32.99 6.65
N VAL A 519 -32.01 -31.93 7.46
CA VAL A 519 -33.36 -31.50 7.86
C VAL A 519 -33.85 -30.53 6.81
N MET A 520 -34.79 -30.98 5.96
CA MET A 520 -35.57 -30.06 5.13
C MET A 520 -36.47 -29.24 6.07
N LEU A 521 -36.51 -27.92 5.86
CA LEU A 521 -37.50 -27.07 6.51
C LEU A 521 -38.88 -27.57 6.04
N GLN A 522 -39.60 -28.26 6.91
CA GLN A 522 -41.04 -28.47 6.75
C GLN A 522 -41.70 -27.12 6.96
N HIS A 523 -41.88 -26.32 5.91
CA HIS A 523 -42.87 -25.24 5.86
C HIS A 523 -43.26 -24.95 4.42
#